data_AF-A0A1X7SUH5-F1
#
_entry.id   AF-A0A1X7SUH5-F1
#
_cell.length_a   1.000
_cell.length_b   1.000
_cell.length_c   1.000
_cell.angle_alpha   90.00
_cell.angle_beta   90.00
_cell.angle_gamma   90.00
#
_symmetry.space_group_name_H-M   'P 1'
#
loop_
_entity.id
_entity.type
_entity.pdbx_description
1 polymer ?
#
loop_
_entity_poly.entity_id
_entity_poly.type
_entity_poly.pdbx_seq_one_letter_code
_entity_poly.pdbx_strand_id
1 'polypeptide(L)'
;MILWLIIVFLVSGLAEGANTITFLKGDQCNNEGIQQAIEQLNNSIASLAEQISMIADSLVSLTEAVNNGKDDPILTSCEAVHKKWPNKPSGYYSISSNGTVQTVYCNMENLCNLEGGWMRIANLGMTQATSCPTEFRLYTNGGVRACGRPVTSSGSCVGKIFSSSGIKYSQVCGKVIGYQ
;
A
#
# COMPACT_ATOMS: atom_id res chain seq x y z
N MET A 1 75.32 -25.80 24.21
CA MET A 1 75.39 -25.56 25.66
C MET A 1 75.86 -24.13 25.85
N ILE A 2 74.93 -23.17 25.79
CA ILE A 2 75.23 -21.72 25.82
C ILE A 2 74.80 -21.21 27.19
N LEU A 3 75.79 -20.78 27.95
CA LEU A 3 75.74 -20.32 29.32
C LEU A 3 75.11 -18.92 29.36
N TRP A 4 73.99 -18.77 30.06
CA TRP A 4 73.37 -17.48 30.31
C TRP A 4 74.15 -16.72 31.40
N LEU A 5 74.66 -15.53 31.05
CA LEU A 5 75.16 -14.55 32.00
C LEU A 5 73.97 -13.93 32.75
N ILE A 6 73.88 -14.21 34.05
CA ILE A 6 72.93 -13.56 34.96
C ILE A 6 73.53 -12.23 35.40
N ILE A 7 72.94 -11.12 34.95
CA ILE A 7 73.24 -9.78 35.46
C ILE A 7 72.45 -9.61 36.76
N VAL A 8 73.16 -9.58 37.89
CA VAL A 8 72.63 -9.28 39.22
C VAL A 8 72.43 -7.77 39.32
N PHE A 9 71.17 -7.31 39.41
CA PHE A 9 70.88 -5.97 39.91
C PHE A 9 70.71 -6.02 41.43
N LEU A 10 71.73 -5.52 42.13
CA LEU A 10 71.65 -5.13 43.54
C LEU A 10 70.71 -3.93 43.66
N VAL A 11 69.56 -4.13 44.29
CA VAL A 11 68.76 -3.04 44.88
C VAL A 11 68.76 -3.25 46.38
N SER A 12 69.62 -2.50 47.08
CA SER A 12 69.57 -2.36 48.53
C SER A 12 68.40 -1.45 48.91
N GLY A 13 67.30 -2.04 49.38
CA GLY A 13 66.20 -1.31 50.01
C GLY A 13 65.77 -2.07 51.26
N LEU A 14 65.76 -1.37 52.40
CA LEU A 14 65.38 -1.86 53.72
C LEU A 14 64.01 -2.58 53.67
N ALA A 15 63.97 -3.81 54.17
CA ALA A 15 62.74 -4.56 54.38
C ALA A 15 62.26 -4.35 55.82
N GLU A 16 61.10 -3.72 55.99
CA GLU A 16 60.26 -3.95 57.16
C GLU A 16 58.82 -4.17 56.70
N GLY A 17 58.43 -5.44 56.69
CA GLY A 17 57.08 -5.88 57.05
C GLY A 17 55.94 -5.67 56.04
N ALA A 18 55.79 -6.60 55.09
CA ALA A 18 54.55 -7.30 54.72
C ALA A 18 54.59 -7.73 53.24
N ASN A 19 54.77 -9.04 53.04
CA ASN A 19 54.93 -9.68 51.75
C ASN A 19 53.58 -9.97 51.11
N THR A 20 53.21 -9.20 50.07
CA THR A 20 52.55 -9.70 48.86
C THR A 20 52.55 -8.60 47.79
N ILE A 21 53.46 -8.68 46.82
CA ILE A 21 53.24 -8.04 45.52
C ILE A 21 52.35 -9.01 44.75
N THR A 22 51.06 -8.73 44.72
CA THR A 22 50.11 -9.43 43.87
C THR A 22 50.41 -9.02 42.43
N PHE A 23 51.17 -9.83 41.70
CA PHE A 23 51.11 -9.77 40.24
C PHE A 23 49.70 -10.18 39.86
N LEU A 24 48.93 -9.24 39.32
CA LEU A 24 47.66 -9.55 38.68
C LEU A 24 47.99 -10.53 37.55
N LYS A 25 47.67 -11.81 37.79
CA LYS A 25 47.60 -12.81 36.73
C LYS A 25 46.68 -12.23 35.67
N GLY A 26 47.10 -12.25 34.41
CA GLY A 26 46.44 -11.60 33.28
C GLY A 26 45.08 -12.17 32.89
N ASP A 27 44.23 -12.51 33.86
CA ASP A 27 42.86 -12.93 33.67
C ASP A 27 41.94 -11.89 34.34
N GLN A 28 41.06 -11.28 33.54
CA GLN A 28 39.98 -10.33 33.88
C GLN A 28 40.27 -8.82 33.71
N CYS A 29 40.57 -8.40 32.47
CA CYS A 29 39.80 -7.30 31.90
C CYS A 29 38.48 -7.90 31.41
N ASN A 30 37.40 -7.74 32.16
CA ASN A 30 36.08 -8.31 31.85
C ASN A 30 35.47 -7.63 30.61
N ASN A 31 35.78 -8.18 29.44
CA ASN A 31 35.29 -7.77 28.13
C ASN A 31 33.76 -7.99 27.95
N GLU A 32 33.07 -8.53 28.97
CA GLU A 32 31.64 -8.90 28.91
C GLU A 32 30.72 -7.70 28.65
N GLY A 33 30.99 -6.55 29.27
CA GLY A 33 30.21 -5.34 29.01
C GLY A 33 30.39 -4.82 27.58
N ILE A 34 31.58 -5.01 27.01
CA ILE A 34 31.87 -4.65 25.61
C ILE A 34 31.19 -5.65 24.67
N GLN A 35 31.20 -6.94 24.98
CA GLN A 35 30.49 -7.96 24.19
C GLN A 35 28.97 -7.71 24.17
N GLN A 36 28.38 -7.35 25.31
CA GLN A 36 26.96 -6.99 25.39
C GLN A 36 26.62 -5.73 24.59
N ALA A 37 27.48 -4.71 24.63
CA ALA A 37 27.30 -3.50 23.84
C ALA A 37 27.38 -3.77 22.32
N ILE A 38 28.28 -4.67 21.90
CA ILE A 38 28.40 -5.11 20.50
C ILE A 38 27.13 -5.85 20.05
N GLU A 39 26.57 -6.72 20.90
CA GLU A 39 25.36 -7.47 20.57
C GLU A 39 24.12 -6.56 20.46
N GLN A 40 23.99 -5.59 21.36
CA GLN A 40 22.94 -4.56 21.27
C GLN A 40 23.06 -3.71 20.01
N LEU A 41 24.28 -3.36 19.62
CA LEU A 41 24.55 -2.62 18.39
C LEU A 41 24.18 -3.45 17.15
N ASN A 42 24.54 -4.74 17.12
CA ASN A 42 24.21 -5.65 16.02
C ASN A 42 22.69 -5.80 15.82
N ASN A 43 21.94 -5.95 16.91
CA ASN A 43 20.47 -6.04 16.84
C ASN A 43 19.85 -4.74 16.31
N SER A 44 20.40 -3.59 16.71
CA SER A 44 19.96 -2.28 16.21
C SER A 44 20.27 -2.10 14.72
N ILE A 45 21.44 -2.56 14.26
CA ILE A 45 21.83 -2.53 12.85
C ILE A 45 20.91 -3.43 12.01
N ALA A 46 20.55 -4.62 12.50
CA ALA A 46 19.65 -5.52 11.80
C ALA A 46 18.25 -4.89 11.60
N SER A 47 17.70 -4.28 12.65
CA SER A 47 16.41 -3.57 12.56
C SER A 47 16.46 -2.36 11.61
N LEU A 48 17.58 -1.63 11.60
CA LEU A 48 17.75 -0.50 10.69
C LEU A 48 17.90 -0.96 9.23
N ALA A 49 18.57 -2.09 8.98
CA ALA A 49 18.72 -2.68 7.65
C ALA A 49 17.35 -3.08 7.06
N GLU A 50 16.46 -3.66 7.86
CA GLU A 50 15.09 -3.97 7.43
C GLU A 50 14.30 -2.70 7.07
N GLN A 51 14.44 -1.64 7.87
CA GLN A 51 13.80 -0.36 7.59
C GLN A 51 14.35 0.29 6.30
N ILE A 52 15.65 0.20 6.06
CA ILE A 52 16.27 0.68 4.82
C ILE A 52 15.74 -0.08 3.60
N SER A 53 15.49 -1.40 3.72
CA SER A 53 14.88 -2.18 2.64
C SER A 53 13.47 -1.68 2.31
N MET A 54 12.63 -1.45 3.32
CA MET A 54 11.28 -0.92 3.11
C MET A 54 11.27 0.49 2.47
N ILE A 55 12.24 1.33 2.84
CA ILE A 55 12.41 2.65 2.24
C ILE A 55 12.92 2.54 0.80
N ALA A 56 13.84 1.62 0.53
CA ALA A 56 14.37 1.38 -0.82
C ALA A 56 13.25 0.94 -1.78
N ASP A 57 12.40 0.00 -1.37
CA ASP A 57 11.26 -0.46 -2.18
C ASP A 57 10.27 0.68 -2.45
N SER A 58 10.01 1.52 -1.44
CA SER A 58 9.16 2.71 -1.59
C SER A 58 9.78 3.71 -2.58
N LEU A 59 11.09 3.95 -2.51
CA LEU A 59 11.82 4.87 -3.40
C LEU A 59 11.87 4.35 -4.84
N VAL A 60 12.03 3.04 -5.04
CA VAL A 60 11.99 2.40 -6.37
C VAL A 60 10.62 2.62 -7.00
N SER A 61 9.53 2.41 -6.24
CA SER A 61 8.17 2.66 -6.75
C SER A 61 7.93 4.13 -7.15
N LEU A 62 8.49 5.08 -6.40
CA LEU A 62 8.42 6.51 -6.72
C LEU A 62 9.29 6.88 -7.93
N THR A 63 10.46 6.25 -8.06
CA THR A 63 11.39 6.47 -9.18
C THR A 63 10.81 5.95 -10.49
N GLU A 64 10.11 4.80 -10.45
CA GLU A 64 9.33 4.32 -11.60
C GLU A 64 8.18 5.27 -11.92
N ALA A 65 7.47 5.80 -10.92
CA ALA A 65 6.40 6.78 -11.15
C ALA A 65 6.93 8.07 -11.81
N VAL A 66 8.11 8.56 -11.41
CA VAL A 66 8.72 9.78 -11.98
C VAL A 66 9.32 9.53 -13.36
N ASN A 67 10.00 8.40 -13.57
CA ASN A 67 10.57 8.06 -14.88
C ASN A 67 9.49 7.76 -15.94
N ASN A 68 8.32 7.27 -15.52
CA ASN A 68 7.14 7.15 -16.37
C ASN A 68 6.45 8.50 -16.65
N GLY A 69 6.83 9.58 -15.96
CA GLY A 69 6.20 10.90 -16.06
C GLY A 69 6.73 11.80 -17.19
N LYS A 70 7.68 11.35 -18.01
CA LYS A 70 8.22 12.17 -19.13
C LYS A 70 7.54 11.92 -20.49
N ASP A 71 6.68 10.93 -20.57
CA ASP A 71 5.70 10.75 -21.66
C ASP A 71 4.65 9.77 -21.11
N ASP A 72 3.82 10.22 -20.17
CA ASP A 72 2.79 9.35 -19.60
C ASP A 72 1.68 9.22 -20.65
N PRO A 73 1.56 8.09 -21.39
CA PRO A 73 0.51 7.97 -22.38
C PRO A 73 -0.82 8.16 -21.64
N ILE A 74 -1.56 9.21 -22.02
CA ILE A 74 -2.80 9.54 -21.31
C ILE A 74 -3.67 8.30 -21.30
N LEU A 75 -3.87 7.74 -20.12
CA LEU A 75 -4.56 6.45 -19.98
C LEU A 75 -5.99 6.62 -20.45
N THR A 76 -6.46 5.65 -21.24
CA THR A 76 -7.74 5.75 -21.94
C THR A 76 -8.89 5.07 -21.21
N SER A 77 -8.59 4.30 -20.16
CA SER A 77 -9.59 3.54 -19.38
C SER A 77 -9.11 3.26 -17.95
N CYS A 78 -10.06 2.93 -17.07
CA CYS A 78 -9.76 2.45 -15.72
C CYS A 78 -8.96 1.14 -15.71
N GLU A 79 -9.15 0.27 -16.72
CA GLU A 79 -8.36 -0.94 -16.91
C GLU A 79 -6.89 -0.61 -17.18
N ALA A 80 -6.62 0.40 -18.02
CA ALA A 80 -5.26 0.85 -18.29
C ALA A 80 -4.59 1.41 -17.02
N VAL A 81 -5.36 2.13 -16.18
CA VAL A 81 -4.90 2.60 -14.87
C VAL A 81 -4.56 1.44 -13.94
N HIS A 82 -5.46 0.45 -13.81
CA HIS A 82 -5.24 -0.71 -12.95
C HIS A 82 -4.03 -1.54 -13.39
N LYS A 83 -3.87 -1.76 -14.70
CA LYS A 83 -2.72 -2.50 -15.25
C LYS A 83 -1.39 -1.77 -15.02
N LYS A 84 -1.38 -0.45 -15.14
CA LYS A 84 -0.18 0.36 -14.95
C LYS A 84 0.20 0.51 -13.48
N TRP A 85 -0.79 0.66 -12.61
CA TRP A 85 -0.58 0.83 -11.18
C TRP A 85 -1.51 -0.10 -10.37
N PRO A 86 -1.17 -1.40 -10.24
CA PRO A 86 -2.01 -2.37 -9.55
C PRO A 86 -2.32 -2.02 -8.08
N ASN A 87 -1.42 -1.30 -7.41
CA ASN A 87 -1.55 -0.93 -6.00
C ASN A 87 -2.35 0.38 -5.78
N LYS A 88 -2.91 1.00 -6.83
CA LYS A 88 -3.68 2.23 -6.68
C LYS A 88 -5.09 1.91 -6.15
N PRO A 89 -5.59 2.67 -5.16
CA PRO A 89 -6.91 2.43 -4.58
C PRO A 89 -8.05 2.90 -5.50
N SER A 90 -9.28 2.44 -5.25
CA SER A 90 -10.47 2.96 -5.94
C SER A 90 -10.64 4.47 -5.76
N GLY A 91 -11.02 5.20 -6.81
CA GLY A 91 -11.07 6.66 -6.76
C GLY A 91 -11.43 7.33 -8.07
N TYR A 92 -11.30 8.66 -8.12
CA TYR A 92 -11.50 9.44 -9.34
C TYR A 92 -10.17 9.62 -10.08
N TYR A 93 -10.19 9.34 -11.38
CA TYR A 93 -9.03 9.38 -12.27
C TYR A 93 -9.34 10.20 -13.51
N SER A 94 -8.32 10.90 -14.01
CA SER A 94 -8.38 11.58 -15.30
C SER A 94 -7.99 10.59 -16.41
N ILE A 95 -8.90 10.35 -17.34
CA ILE A 95 -8.67 9.48 -18.50
C ILE A 95 -8.94 10.24 -19.80
N SER A 96 -8.25 9.91 -20.88
CA SER A 96 -8.52 10.48 -22.22
C SER A 96 -9.41 9.55 -23.03
N SER A 97 -10.55 10.06 -23.47
CA SER A 97 -11.41 9.39 -24.42
C SER A 97 -11.59 10.28 -25.64
N ASN A 98 -11.24 9.75 -26.83
CA ASN A 98 -11.35 10.46 -28.11
C ASN A 98 -10.70 11.87 -28.09
N GLY A 99 -9.55 12.01 -27.42
CA GLY A 99 -8.83 13.29 -27.32
C GLY A 99 -9.38 14.26 -26.27
N THR A 100 -10.42 13.88 -25.53
CA THR A 100 -10.96 14.68 -24.41
C THR A 100 -10.61 14.04 -23.08
N VAL A 101 -10.05 14.82 -22.16
CA VAL A 101 -9.77 14.39 -20.79
C VAL A 101 -11.05 14.47 -19.96
N GLN A 102 -11.38 13.38 -19.28
CA GLN A 102 -12.58 13.26 -18.46
C GLN A 102 -12.23 12.64 -17.12
N THR A 103 -12.86 13.14 -16.05
CA THR A 103 -12.73 12.55 -14.72
C THR A 103 -13.79 11.47 -14.54
N VAL A 104 -13.35 10.23 -14.34
CA VAL A 104 -14.23 9.09 -14.09
C VAL A 104 -13.89 8.43 -12.76
N TYR A 105 -14.85 7.72 -12.19
CA TYR A 105 -14.55 6.87 -11.04
C TYR A 105 -14.13 5.47 -11.50
N CYS A 106 -12.98 5.02 -11.02
CA CYS A 106 -12.45 3.68 -11.23
C CYS A 106 -12.53 2.89 -9.92
N ASN A 107 -13.19 1.73 -9.97
CA ASN A 107 -13.11 0.73 -8.93
C ASN A 107 -11.92 -0.21 -9.23
N MET A 108 -10.91 -0.17 -8.36
CA MET A 108 -9.70 -0.99 -8.45
C MET A 108 -9.82 -2.29 -7.65
N GLU A 109 -10.93 -2.48 -6.93
CA GLU A 109 -11.21 -3.71 -6.20
C GLU A 109 -11.90 -4.74 -7.10
N ASN A 110 -11.98 -5.98 -6.61
CA ASN A 110 -12.69 -7.05 -7.28
C ASN A 110 -14.18 -6.71 -7.43
N LEU A 111 -14.70 -6.84 -8.65
CA LEU A 111 -16.11 -6.62 -8.94
C LEU A 111 -16.59 -7.70 -9.92
N CYS A 112 -17.73 -8.33 -9.62
CA CYS A 112 -18.24 -9.48 -10.39
C CYS A 112 -17.21 -10.61 -10.57
N ASN A 113 -16.40 -10.89 -9.55
CA ASN A 113 -15.33 -11.90 -9.57
C ASN A 113 -14.20 -11.61 -10.56
N LEU A 114 -14.11 -10.40 -11.09
CA LEU A 114 -12.98 -9.96 -11.92
C LEU A 114 -12.16 -8.92 -11.17
N GLU A 115 -10.86 -8.92 -11.45
CA GLU A 115 -9.90 -7.95 -10.92
C GLU A 115 -10.27 -6.51 -11.30
N GLY A 116 -9.63 -5.53 -10.64
CA GLY A 116 -9.98 -4.12 -10.73
C GLY A 116 -9.88 -3.47 -12.12
N GLY A 117 -10.08 -2.16 -12.16
CA GLY A 117 -10.08 -1.39 -13.41
C GLY A 117 -11.48 -1.15 -13.97
N TRP A 118 -12.51 -1.24 -13.12
CA TRP A 118 -13.89 -1.03 -13.49
C TRP A 118 -14.27 0.44 -13.52
N MET A 119 -14.73 0.93 -14.67
CA MET A 119 -15.27 2.29 -14.77
C MET A 119 -16.72 2.34 -14.31
N ARG A 120 -17.04 3.31 -13.44
CA ARG A 120 -18.42 3.56 -13.02
C ARG A 120 -19.20 4.29 -14.12
N ILE A 121 -20.19 3.61 -14.70
CA ILE A 121 -21.09 4.19 -15.72
C ILE A 121 -22.32 4.87 -15.08
N ALA A 122 -22.78 4.36 -13.94
CA ALA A 122 -23.93 4.92 -13.22
C ALA A 122 -23.81 4.64 -11.72
N ASN A 123 -24.45 5.49 -10.92
CA ASN A 123 -24.66 5.25 -9.49
C ASN A 123 -26.16 5.27 -9.19
N LEU A 124 -26.72 4.10 -8.84
CA LEU A 124 -28.14 3.91 -8.57
C LEU A 124 -28.35 3.60 -7.09
N GLY A 125 -28.36 4.64 -6.26
CA GLY A 125 -28.60 4.51 -4.83
C GLY A 125 -30.09 4.32 -4.50
N MET A 126 -30.64 3.12 -4.67
CA MET A 126 -32.08 2.89 -4.42
C MET A 126 -32.45 2.84 -2.92
N THR A 127 -31.47 2.71 -2.03
CA THR A 127 -31.69 2.66 -0.57
C THR A 127 -31.88 4.04 0.05
N GLN A 128 -31.22 5.08 -0.48
CA GLN A 128 -31.23 6.45 0.07
C GLN A 128 -31.86 7.49 -0.87
N ALA A 129 -32.11 7.14 -2.14
CA ALA A 129 -32.78 8.06 -3.05
C ALA A 129 -34.20 8.36 -2.56
N THR A 130 -34.58 9.64 -2.49
CA THR A 130 -35.92 10.10 -2.13
C THR A 130 -36.85 10.18 -3.34
N SER A 131 -36.32 10.26 -4.56
CA SER A 131 -37.06 10.30 -5.83
C SER A 131 -36.58 9.23 -6.82
N CYS A 132 -37.42 8.92 -7.80
CA CYS A 132 -37.04 8.08 -8.94
C CYS A 132 -36.42 8.94 -10.05
N PRO A 133 -35.60 8.36 -10.94
CA PRO A 133 -35.15 9.06 -12.15
C PRO A 133 -36.35 9.55 -12.96
N THR A 134 -36.20 10.65 -13.71
CA THR A 134 -37.30 11.39 -14.39
C THR A 134 -38.25 10.52 -15.22
N GLU A 135 -37.76 9.43 -15.81
CA GLU A 135 -38.55 8.50 -16.66
C GLU A 135 -39.37 7.49 -15.84
N PHE A 136 -39.18 7.44 -14.53
CA PHE A 136 -39.75 6.43 -13.64
C PHE A 136 -40.65 7.07 -12.59
N ARG A 137 -41.73 6.36 -12.27
CA ARG A 137 -42.65 6.69 -11.18
C ARG A 137 -42.24 5.96 -9.92
N LEU A 138 -42.34 6.64 -8.79
CA LEU A 138 -42.22 6.04 -7.47
C LEU A 138 -43.44 5.18 -7.15
N TYR A 139 -43.19 3.94 -6.78
CA TYR A 139 -44.16 3.01 -6.22
C TYR A 139 -43.82 2.72 -4.77
N THR A 140 -44.85 2.72 -3.92
CA THR A 140 -44.72 2.38 -2.51
C THR A 140 -45.89 1.48 -2.14
N ASN A 141 -45.61 0.20 -1.88
CA ASN A 141 -46.62 -0.79 -1.49
C ASN A 141 -45.97 -1.83 -0.57
N GLY A 142 -46.67 -2.26 0.49
CA GLY A 142 -46.18 -3.30 1.40
C GLY A 142 -44.85 -2.97 2.08
N GLY A 143 -44.53 -1.69 2.30
CA GLY A 143 -43.25 -1.25 2.85
C GLY A 143 -42.09 -1.27 1.84
N VAL A 144 -42.32 -1.74 0.62
CA VAL A 144 -41.34 -1.71 -0.46
C VAL A 144 -41.45 -0.40 -1.23
N ARG A 145 -40.28 0.18 -1.51
CA ARG A 145 -40.12 1.35 -2.36
C ARG A 145 -39.42 0.93 -3.66
N ALA A 146 -40.03 1.22 -4.80
CA ALA A 146 -39.50 0.86 -6.11
C ALA A 146 -39.72 1.96 -7.14
N CYS A 147 -38.86 1.99 -8.17
CA CYS A 147 -39.03 2.87 -9.32
C CYS A 147 -39.49 2.02 -10.50
N GLY A 148 -40.66 2.34 -11.03
CA GLY A 148 -41.29 1.58 -12.10
C GLY A 148 -41.79 2.48 -13.21
N ARG A 149 -42.34 1.85 -14.25
CA ARG A 149 -42.94 2.55 -15.38
C ARG A 149 -44.10 3.46 -14.93
N PRO A 150 -44.30 4.64 -15.54
CA PRO A 150 -45.55 5.39 -15.38
C PRO A 150 -46.79 4.55 -15.73
N VAL A 151 -47.92 4.86 -15.11
CA VAL A 151 -49.20 4.18 -15.39
C VAL A 151 -49.68 4.62 -16.75
N THR A 152 -49.86 3.66 -17.66
CA THR A 152 -50.36 3.85 -19.02
C THR A 152 -51.52 2.90 -19.26
N SER A 153 -52.46 3.28 -20.14
CA SER A 153 -53.62 2.45 -20.52
C SER A 153 -53.27 1.23 -21.38
N SER A 154 -52.01 1.11 -21.80
CA SER A 154 -51.47 -0.01 -22.59
C SER A 154 -50.12 -0.49 -22.02
N GLY A 155 -49.64 -1.66 -22.48
CA GLY A 155 -48.29 -2.14 -22.19
C GLY A 155 -47.23 -1.27 -22.87
N SER A 156 -46.22 -0.82 -22.13
CA SER A 156 -45.10 -0.01 -22.62
C SER A 156 -43.80 -0.32 -21.86
N CYS A 157 -42.67 0.15 -22.38
CA CYS A 157 -41.36 0.05 -21.74
C CYS A 157 -40.77 1.45 -21.58
N VAL A 158 -40.15 1.72 -20.42
CA VAL A 158 -39.37 2.94 -20.20
C VAL A 158 -37.99 2.55 -19.72
N GLY A 159 -36.98 3.30 -20.12
CA GLY A 159 -35.58 3.04 -19.78
C GLY A 159 -34.82 4.34 -19.58
N LYS A 160 -33.73 4.27 -18.80
CA LYS A 160 -32.77 5.36 -18.67
C LYS A 160 -31.47 4.96 -19.33
N ILE A 161 -30.96 5.84 -20.19
CA ILE A 161 -29.64 5.68 -20.80
C ILE A 161 -28.60 6.32 -19.87
N PHE A 162 -27.55 5.56 -19.55
CA PHE A 162 -26.35 6.07 -18.89
C PHE A 162 -25.24 6.15 -19.91
N SER A 163 -24.66 7.34 -20.08
CA SER A 163 -23.56 7.55 -21.03
C SER A 163 -22.28 6.92 -20.49
N SER A 164 -21.55 6.22 -21.35
CA SER A 164 -20.17 5.77 -21.06
C SER A 164 -19.13 6.83 -21.44
N SER A 165 -19.56 8.06 -21.73
CA SER A 165 -18.66 9.17 -22.09
C SER A 165 -17.75 8.88 -23.28
N GLY A 166 -18.26 8.09 -24.25
CA GLY A 166 -17.52 7.71 -25.46
C GLY A 166 -16.53 6.55 -25.27
N ILE A 167 -16.45 5.99 -24.06
CA ILE A 167 -15.57 4.87 -23.73
C ILE A 167 -16.30 3.56 -24.03
N LYS A 168 -15.64 2.69 -24.80
CA LYS A 168 -16.15 1.35 -25.11
C LYS A 168 -16.03 0.46 -23.88
N TYR A 169 -17.03 -0.40 -23.67
CA TYR A 169 -17.04 -1.41 -22.63
C TYR A 169 -17.48 -2.75 -23.22
N SER A 170 -16.94 -3.84 -22.69
CA SER A 170 -17.29 -5.22 -23.07
C SER A 170 -18.30 -5.86 -22.12
N GLN A 171 -18.40 -5.32 -20.91
CA GLN A 171 -19.16 -5.92 -19.82
C GLN A 171 -19.67 -4.84 -18.85
N VAL A 172 -20.79 -5.15 -18.19
CA VAL A 172 -21.38 -4.30 -17.15
C VAL A 172 -21.62 -5.18 -15.93
N CYS A 173 -21.17 -4.72 -14.77
CA CYS A 173 -21.43 -5.36 -13.49
C CYS A 173 -22.35 -4.49 -12.63
N GLY A 174 -23.37 -5.08 -12.04
CA GLY A 174 -24.29 -4.39 -11.15
C GLY A 174 -25.33 -5.32 -10.55
N LYS A 175 -26.12 -4.80 -9.61
CA LYS A 175 -27.23 -5.51 -8.97
C LYS A 175 -28.49 -4.66 -9.06
N VAL A 176 -29.58 -5.29 -9.48
CA VAL A 176 -30.92 -4.68 -9.55
C VAL A 176 -31.89 -5.60 -8.82
N ILE A 177 -32.84 -5.03 -8.09
CA ILE A 177 -33.94 -5.76 -7.45
C ILE A 177 -35.22 -5.33 -8.15
N GLY A 178 -35.95 -6.31 -8.70
CA GLY A 178 -37.24 -6.12 -9.36
C GLY A 178 -38.39 -6.60 -8.47
N TYR A 179 -39.56 -5.98 -8.65
CA TYR A 179 -40.82 -6.37 -8.04
C TYR A 179 -41.87 -6.49 -9.14
N GLN A 180 -42.73 -7.51 -9.07
CA GLN A 180 -43.80 -7.77 -10.03
C GLN A 180 -45.15 -7.80 -9.33
#